data_AF-A0A838TPZ6-F1
#
_entry.id   AF-A0A838TPZ6-F1
#
_cell.length_a   1.000
_cell.length_b   1.000
_cell.length_c   1.000
_cell.angle_alpha   90.00
_cell.angle_beta   90.00
_cell.angle_gamma   90.00
#
_symmetry.space_group_name_H-M   'P 1'
#
loop_
_entity.id
_entity.type
_entity.pdbx_description
1 polymer ?
#
loop_
_entity_poly.entity_id
_entity_poly.type
_entity_poly.pdbx_seq_one_letter_code
_entity_poly.pdbx_strand_id
1 'polypeptide(L)'
;MKLKIPEILIQQYFQRTMLYNNKTLMIAYDVFFTADRSNRYFITKDNNLVKIQGDQLAVIAKLVSTGKSAYPWMFYDGTKNYLLLNAQGTIVSPQGKELGLIRMHGK
;
A
#
# COMPACT_ATOMS: atom_id res chain seq x y z
N MET A 1 -29.37 -26.86 3.86
CA MET A 1 -28.97 -26.11 2.65
C MET A 1 -27.53 -25.64 2.84
N LYS A 2 -26.56 -26.19 2.11
CA LYS A 2 -25.15 -25.73 2.17
C LYS A 2 -25.00 -24.56 1.18
N LEU A 3 -24.66 -23.37 1.68
CA LEU A 3 -24.33 -22.22 0.85
C LEU A 3 -23.06 -22.54 0.03
N LYS A 4 -23.20 -22.61 -1.29
CA LYS A 4 -22.09 -22.82 -2.21
C LYS A 4 -21.57 -21.44 -2.61
N ILE A 5 -20.43 -21.04 -2.07
CA ILE A 5 -19.79 -19.76 -2.43
C ILE A 5 -19.23 -19.90 -3.85
N PRO A 6 -19.57 -18.99 -4.79
CA PRO A 6 -19.01 -18.98 -6.14
C PRO A 6 -17.48 -18.93 -6.14
N GLU A 7 -16.85 -19.78 -6.94
CA GLU A 7 -15.39 -19.88 -7.06
C GLU A 7 -14.74 -18.55 -7.47
N ILE A 8 -15.44 -17.75 -8.28
CA ILE A 8 -14.98 -16.40 -8.67
C ILE A 8 -14.88 -15.43 -7.49
N LEU A 9 -15.78 -15.55 -6.50
CA LEU A 9 -15.72 -14.73 -5.29
C LEU A 9 -14.57 -15.17 -4.38
N ILE A 10 -14.28 -16.48 -4.34
CA ILE A 10 -13.13 -17.02 -3.63
C ILE A 10 -11.84 -16.47 -4.25
N GLN A 11 -11.69 -16.55 -5.58
CA GLN A 11 -10.51 -16.03 -6.26
C GLN A 11 -10.36 -14.52 -6.09
N GLN A 12 -11.43 -13.72 -6.23
CA GLN A 12 -11.37 -12.27 -5.97
C GLN A 12 -10.99 -11.93 -4.52
N TYR A 13 -11.41 -12.76 -3.55
CA TYR A 13 -11.04 -12.57 -2.15
C TYR A 13 -9.54 -12.81 -1.95
N PHE A 14 -8.98 -13.89 -2.51
CA PHE A 14 -7.55 -14.18 -2.47
C PHE A 14 -6.70 -13.11 -3.18
N GLN A 15 -7.17 -12.56 -4.30
CA GLN A 15 -6.49 -11.47 -5.02
C GLN A 15 -6.43 -10.16 -4.23
N ARG A 16 -7.19 -9.98 -3.14
CA ARG A 16 -7.22 -8.75 -2.34
C ARG A 16 -6.51 -8.88 -1.00
N THR A 17 -5.97 -10.05 -0.71
CA THR A 17 -5.49 -10.39 0.62
C THR A 17 -4.12 -11.02 0.59
N MET A 18 -3.27 -10.65 1.55
CA MET A 18 -2.04 -11.37 1.84
C MET A 18 -2.19 -12.12 3.15
N LEU A 19 -1.70 -13.36 3.18
CA LEU A 19 -1.58 -14.11 4.42
C LEU A 19 -0.22 -13.80 5.04
N TYR A 20 -0.22 -13.32 6.28
CA TYR A 20 0.99 -13.07 7.05
C TYR A 20 0.76 -13.42 8.52
N ASN A 21 1.57 -14.34 9.08
CA ASN A 21 1.43 -14.84 10.46
C ASN A 21 -0.01 -15.22 10.84
N ASN A 22 -0.68 -16.03 9.99
CA ASN A 22 -2.08 -16.43 10.14
C ASN A 22 -3.11 -15.28 10.15
N LYS A 23 -2.70 -14.07 9.75
CA LYS A 23 -3.56 -12.90 9.60
C LYS A 23 -3.74 -12.57 8.13
N THR A 24 -5.00 -12.32 7.75
CA THR A 24 -5.37 -11.82 6.44
C THR A 24 -5.20 -10.30 6.41
N LEU A 25 -4.26 -9.80 5.61
CA LEU A 25 -4.06 -8.38 5.37
C LEU A 25 -4.80 -7.98 4.10
N MET A 26 -5.74 -7.04 4.20
CA MET A 26 -6.45 -6.52 3.03
C MET A 26 -5.62 -5.43 2.36
N ILE A 27 -5.29 -5.60 1.08
CA ILE A 27 -4.58 -4.60 0.29
C ILE A 27 -5.56 -3.58 -0.27
N ALA A 28 -5.20 -2.30 -0.19
CA ALA A 28 -5.91 -1.20 -0.83
C ALA A 28 -5.20 -0.71 -2.10
N TYR A 29 -3.87 -0.58 -2.06
CA TYR A 29 -3.07 -0.07 -3.17
C TYR A 29 -1.76 -0.83 -3.36
N ASP A 30 -1.35 -0.99 -4.62
CA ASP A 30 0.00 -1.32 -5.02
C ASP A 30 0.87 -0.06 -4.97
N VAL A 31 2.11 -0.20 -4.51
CA VAL A 31 3.07 0.91 -4.39
C VAL A 31 4.31 0.59 -5.21
N PHE A 32 4.71 1.53 -6.05
CA PHE A 32 5.86 1.39 -6.94
C PHE A 32 6.85 2.49 -6.63
N PHE A 33 8.05 2.12 -6.18
CA PHE A 33 9.15 3.07 -5.99
C PHE A 33 10.13 2.97 -7.17
N THR A 34 10.43 4.11 -7.79
CA THR A 34 11.31 4.15 -8.96
C THR A 34 12.73 3.66 -8.64
N ALA A 35 13.18 3.93 -7.40
CA ALA A 35 14.50 3.54 -6.91
C ALA A 35 14.59 2.06 -6.44
N ASP A 36 13.46 1.39 -6.23
CA ASP A 36 13.42 0.00 -5.74
C ASP A 36 12.34 -0.78 -6.49
N ARG A 37 12.69 -1.25 -7.68
CA ARG A 37 11.79 -1.97 -8.58
C ARG A 37 11.74 -3.49 -8.32
N SER A 38 12.67 -4.02 -7.53
CA SER A 38 12.76 -5.46 -7.27
C SER A 38 11.89 -5.90 -6.10
N ASN A 39 11.61 -4.99 -5.17
CA ASN A 39 10.75 -5.28 -4.02
C ASN A 39 9.29 -4.91 -4.28
N ARG A 40 8.38 -5.61 -3.59
CA ARG A 40 6.94 -5.35 -3.66
C ARG A 40 6.49 -4.54 -2.46
N TYR A 41 5.69 -3.51 -2.70
CA TYR A 41 5.18 -2.63 -1.68
C TYR A 41 3.66 -2.47 -1.82
N PHE A 42 2.98 -2.37 -0.67
CA PHE A 42 1.52 -2.27 -0.64
C PHE A 42 1.06 -1.29 0.44
N ILE A 43 -0.06 -0.62 0.20
CA ILE A 43 -0.84 0.04 1.25
C ILE A 43 -1.96 -0.92 1.67
N THR A 44 -2.01 -1.26 2.95
CA THR A 44 -3.12 -2.03 3.52
C THR A 44 -4.34 -1.13 3.76
N LYS A 45 -5.54 -1.71 3.89
CA LYS A 45 -6.74 -0.98 4.32
C LYS A 45 -6.60 -0.29 5.69
N ASP A 46 -5.72 -0.78 6.55
CA ASP A 46 -5.39 -0.18 7.85
C ASP A 46 -4.34 0.95 7.73
N ASN A 47 -4.12 1.48 6.52
CA ASN A 47 -3.19 2.58 6.23
C ASN A 47 -1.72 2.31 6.57
N ASN A 48 -1.28 1.04 6.54
CA ASN A 48 0.14 0.70 6.65
C ASN A 48 0.78 0.58 5.26
N LEU A 49 1.95 1.18 5.08
CA LEU A 49 2.85 0.87 3.98
C LEU A 49 3.69 -0.34 4.40
N VAL A 50 3.57 -1.42 3.64
CA VAL A 50 4.29 -2.67 3.87
C VAL A 50 5.25 -2.96 2.73
N LYS A 51 6.43 -3.49 3.06
CA LYS A 51 7.39 -4.06 2.13
C LYS A 51 7.36 -5.58 2.24
N ILE A 52 7.41 -6.27 1.11
CA ILE A 52 7.61 -7.72 1.05
C ILE A 52 8.98 -8.00 0.48
N GLN A 53 9.77 -8.77 1.23
CA GLN A 53 11.08 -9.25 0.82
C GLN A 53 11.17 -10.74 1.14
N GLY A 54 11.17 -11.57 0.09
CA GLY A 54 11.00 -13.01 0.26
C GLY A 54 9.67 -13.31 0.97
N ASP A 55 9.75 -14.04 2.08
CA ASP A 55 8.60 -14.40 2.93
C ASP A 55 8.39 -13.44 4.11
N GLN A 56 9.17 -12.36 4.19
CA GLN A 56 9.06 -11.37 5.25
C GLN A 56 8.20 -10.18 4.82
N LEU A 57 7.27 -9.80 5.68
CA LEU A 57 6.50 -8.57 5.59
C LEU A 57 6.96 -7.62 6.69
N ALA A 58 7.32 -6.41 6.31
CA ALA A 58 7.69 -5.34 7.22
C ALA A 58 6.78 -4.13 7.03
N VAL A 59 6.20 -3.63 8.12
CA VAL A 59 5.56 -2.30 8.12
C VAL A 59 6.67 -1.27 8.18
N ILE A 60 6.77 -0.41 7.17
CA ILE A 60 7.86 0.56 7.04
C ILE A 60 7.40 2.02 7.20
N ALA A 61 6.10 2.29 7.02
CA ALA A 61 5.51 3.59 7.26
C ALA A 61 3.99 3.47 7.45
N LYS A 62 3.36 4.56 7.88
CA LYS A 62 1.91 4.74 7.92
C LYS A 62 1.49 5.81 6.93
N LEU A 63 0.34 5.60 6.28
CA LEU A 63 -0.33 6.61 5.48
C LEU A 63 -1.18 7.49 6.40
N VAL A 64 -0.90 8.78 6.42
CA VAL A 64 -1.63 9.75 7.25
C VAL A 64 -2.03 10.96 6.43
N SER A 65 -3.13 11.62 6.82
CA SER A 65 -3.56 12.86 6.16
C SER A 65 -2.67 14.02 6.56
N THR A 66 -2.38 14.92 5.61
CA THR A 66 -1.61 16.14 5.87
C THR A 66 -2.49 17.36 6.12
N GLY A 67 -3.78 17.28 5.78
CA GLY A 67 -4.70 18.42 5.72
C GLY A 67 -4.45 19.39 4.55
N LYS A 68 -3.49 19.13 3.66
CA LYS A 68 -3.14 20.02 2.53
C LYS A 68 -3.70 19.49 1.22
N SER A 69 -4.36 20.34 0.42
CA SER A 69 -4.99 19.93 -0.84
C SER A 69 -4.00 19.42 -1.89
N ALA A 70 -2.81 20.04 -1.99
CA ALA A 70 -1.78 19.66 -2.96
C ALA A 70 -1.21 18.27 -2.69
N TYR A 71 -1.12 17.88 -1.42
CA TYR A 71 -0.54 16.61 -0.96
C TYR A 71 -1.40 16.02 0.15
N PRO A 72 -2.61 15.52 -0.15
CA PRO A 72 -3.59 15.15 0.87
C PRO A 72 -3.13 14.06 1.83
N TRP A 73 -2.14 13.25 1.42
CA TRP A 73 -1.59 12.15 2.20
C TRP A 73 -0.08 12.19 2.26
N MET A 74 0.48 11.52 3.27
CA MET A 74 1.91 11.27 3.37
C MET A 74 2.18 9.89 3.97
N PHE A 75 3.29 9.28 3.56
CA PHE A 75 3.90 8.18 4.28
C PHE A 75 4.80 8.73 5.38
N TYR A 76 4.60 8.24 6.59
CA TYR A 76 5.32 8.68 7.80
C TYR A 76 5.85 7.46 8.57
N ASP A 77 7.15 7.44 8.86
CA ASP A 77 7.82 6.33 9.54
C ASP A 77 7.83 6.45 11.08
N GLY A 78 7.22 7.51 11.63
CA GLY A 78 7.27 7.80 13.07
C GLY A 78 8.47 8.67 13.49
N THR A 79 9.34 9.05 12.55
CA THR A 79 10.52 9.90 12.82
C THR A 79 10.35 11.29 12.19
N LYS A 80 11.36 11.87 11.53
CA LYS A 80 11.24 13.09 10.73
C LYS A 80 11.19 12.81 9.22
N ASN A 81 11.27 11.53 8.82
CA ASN A 81 11.21 11.17 7.41
C ASN A 81 9.76 11.01 6.96
N TYR A 82 9.43 11.62 5.83
CA TYR A 82 8.14 11.44 5.19
C TYR A 82 8.23 11.58 3.68
N LEU A 83 7.31 10.92 2.99
CA LEU A 83 7.07 11.08 1.57
C LEU A 83 5.66 11.61 1.38
N LEU A 84 5.48 12.56 0.49
CA LEU A 84 4.18 13.16 0.20
C LEU A 84 3.49 12.40 -0.92
N LEU A 85 2.16 12.41 -0.89
CA LEU A 85 1.32 11.81 -1.91
C LEU A 85 0.38 12.88 -2.46
N ASN A 86 0.45 13.14 -3.77
CA ASN A 86 -0.51 14.04 -4.41
C ASN A 86 -1.85 13.32 -4.68
N ALA A 87 -2.85 14.08 -5.13
CA ALA A 87 -4.19 13.55 -5.41
C ALA A 87 -4.22 12.53 -6.55
N GLN A 88 -3.20 12.52 -7.41
CA GLN A 88 -3.06 11.59 -8.53
C GLN A 88 -2.37 10.27 -8.11
N GLY A 89 -1.94 10.16 -6.86
CA GLY A 89 -1.23 8.99 -6.34
C GLY A 89 0.28 8.98 -6.63
N THR A 90 0.85 10.09 -7.11
CA THR A 90 2.31 10.24 -7.24
C THR A 90 2.93 10.40 -5.87
N ILE A 91 4.01 9.65 -5.62
CA ILE A 91 4.85 9.75 -4.42
C ILE A 91 5.95 10.74 -4.71
N VAL A 92 6.08 11.76 -3.86
CA VAL A 92 7.12 12.78 -4.00
C VAL A 92 7.92 12.96 -2.71
N SER A 93 9.17 13.38 -2.84
CA SER A 93 9.99 13.81 -1.71
C SER A 93 9.45 15.13 -1.13
N PRO A 94 9.89 15.54 0.09
CA PRO A 94 9.58 16.86 0.64
C PRO A 94 10.01 18.03 -0.26
N GLN A 95 10.98 17.82 -1.15
CA GLN A 95 11.48 18.79 -2.13
C GLN A 95 10.72 18.73 -3.47
N GLY A 96 9.68 17.90 -3.58
CA GLY A 96 8.84 17.78 -4.78
C GLY A 96 9.37 16.85 -5.87
N LYS A 97 10.47 16.11 -5.61
CA LYS A 97 10.98 15.13 -6.57
C LYS A 97 10.07 13.90 -6.62
N GLU A 98 9.67 13.45 -7.80
CA GLU A 98 8.92 12.21 -7.97
C GLU A 98 9.78 10.97 -7.62
N LEU A 99 9.23 10.09 -6.79
CA LEU A 99 9.87 8.88 -6.28
C LEU A 99 9.12 7.61 -6.63
N GLY A 100 7.90 7.72 -7.16
CA GLY A 100 7.06 6.58 -7.44
C GLY A 100 5.59 6.94 -7.56
N LEU A 101 4.75 5.91 -7.51
CA LEU A 101 3.30 6.06 -7.61
C LEU A 101 2.57 4.94 -6.86
N ILE A 102 1.30 5.19 -6.55
CA ILE A 102 0.37 4.20 -6.06
C ILE A 102 -0.71 3.90 -7.10
N ARG A 103 -1.20 2.67 -7.11
CA ARG A 103 -2.35 2.25 -7.93
C ARG A 103 -3.31 1.45 -7.09
N MET A 104 -4.60 1.59 -7.38
CA MET A 104 -5.61 0.83 -6.66
C MET A 104 -5.42 -0.66 -6.94
N HIS A 105 -5.35 -1.46 -5.89
CA HIS A 105 -5.01 -2.87 -6.02
C HIS A 105 -6.15 -3.66 -6.69
N GLY A 106 -5.80 -4.52 -7.64
CA GLY A 106 -6.75 -5.36 -8.37
C GLY A 106 -7.68 -4.61 -9.33
N LYS A 107 -7.28 -3.42 -9.79
CA LYS A 107 -7.93 -2.68 -10.88
C LYS A 107 -7.05 -2.62 -12.12
#